data_AF-A0A957MWW7-F1
#
_entry.id   AF-A0A957MWW7-F1
#
_cell.length_a   1.000
_cell.length_b   1.000
_cell.length_c   1.000
_cell.angle_alpha   90.00
_cell.angle_beta   90.00
_cell.angle_gamma   90.00
#
_symmetry.space_group_name_H-M   'P 1'
#
loop_
_entity.id
_entity.type
_entity.pdbx_description
1 polymer ?
#
loop_
_entity_poly.entity_id
_entity_poly.type
_entity_poly.pdbx_seq_one_letter_code
_entity_poly.pdbx_strand_id
1 'polypeptide(L)'
;MPRGTTRAALAAAIAAGGLMLATAPAPTAAQSCDPAYVSHCVPPVWEVGDLNCDYFYAQGISHIQLADPYNDPHGLDGYNYVDDGIGCEGGY
;
A
#
# COMPACT_ATOMS: atom_id res chain seq x y z
N MET A 1 37.49 -47.04 27.71
CA MET A 1 38.27 -45.81 27.37
C MET A 1 39.59 -46.27 26.77
N PRO A 2 40.17 -45.76 25.66
CA PRO A 2 39.89 -44.61 24.75
C PRO A 2 39.40 -45.09 23.33
N ARG A 3 38.73 -44.32 22.45
CA ARG A 3 39.05 -43.11 21.62
C ARG A 3 40.16 -43.30 20.56
N GLY A 4 39.80 -43.07 19.29
CA GLY A 4 40.67 -42.99 18.10
C GLY A 4 39.90 -43.43 16.86
N THR A 5 39.01 -42.65 16.23
CA THR A 5 39.20 -41.42 15.44
C THR A 5 40.13 -41.59 14.23
N THR A 6 39.57 -42.05 13.10
CA THR A 6 40.05 -41.63 11.77
C THR A 6 38.91 -41.76 10.76
N ARG A 7 38.22 -40.65 10.48
CA ARG A 7 37.38 -40.52 9.28
C ARG A 7 38.28 -39.98 8.17
N ALA A 8 38.59 -40.85 7.22
CA ALA A 8 39.22 -40.46 5.97
C ALA A 8 38.24 -39.63 5.13
N ALA A 9 38.80 -38.65 4.45
CA ALA A 9 38.13 -37.58 3.72
C ALA A 9 37.70 -37.98 2.29
N LEU A 10 37.16 -36.97 1.60
CA LEU A 10 36.74 -36.87 0.19
C LEU A 10 35.31 -37.37 -0.09
N ALA A 11 34.47 -36.64 -0.82
CA ALA A 11 34.79 -35.73 -1.91
C ALA A 11 33.91 -34.47 -1.92
N ALA A 12 34.52 -33.36 -2.31
CA ALA A 12 33.85 -32.17 -2.77
C ALA A 12 33.12 -32.46 -4.08
N ALA A 13 31.85 -32.11 -4.15
CA ALA A 13 31.14 -31.90 -5.40
C ALA A 13 30.73 -30.42 -5.44
N ILE A 14 31.56 -29.61 -6.09
CA ILE A 14 31.21 -28.25 -6.49
C ILE A 14 30.19 -28.39 -7.61
N ALA A 15 28.91 -28.35 -7.27
CA ALA A 15 27.85 -28.19 -8.24
C ALA A 15 27.73 -26.69 -8.57
N ALA A 16 28.42 -26.29 -9.63
CA ALA A 16 28.20 -25.02 -10.32
C ALA A 16 26.81 -25.06 -10.99
N GLY A 17 25.77 -24.82 -10.21
CA GLY A 17 24.42 -24.54 -10.70
C GLY A 17 24.14 -23.06 -10.49
N GLY A 18 24.17 -22.28 -11.57
CA GLY A 18 23.86 -20.85 -11.55
C GLY A 18 22.50 -20.64 -10.92
N LEU A 19 22.51 -20.12 -9.70
CA LEU A 19 21.31 -19.66 -9.02
C LEU A 19 20.91 -18.36 -9.71
N MET A 20 20.00 -18.45 -10.68
CA MET A 20 19.22 -17.29 -11.10
C MET A 20 18.44 -16.84 -9.86
N LEU A 21 18.98 -15.89 -9.10
CA LEU A 21 18.22 -15.16 -8.10
C LEU A 21 17.13 -14.40 -8.86
N ALA A 22 15.98 -15.03 -9.06
CA ALA A 22 14.75 -14.33 -9.33
C ALA A 22 14.51 -13.41 -8.13
N THR A 23 14.89 -12.14 -8.26
CA THR A 23 14.46 -11.09 -7.35
C THR A 23 12.96 -10.99 -7.50
N ALA A 24 12.21 -11.71 -6.66
CA ALA A 24 10.79 -11.49 -6.53
C ALA A 24 10.59 -9.98 -6.27
N PRO A 25 9.68 -9.30 -6.97
CA PRO A 25 9.35 -7.93 -6.63
C PRO A 25 9.00 -7.90 -5.15
N ALA A 26 9.66 -7.01 -4.40
CA ALA A 26 9.29 -6.79 -3.01
C ALA A 26 7.78 -6.52 -2.96
N PRO A 27 7.03 -7.09 -2.02
CA PRO A 27 5.62 -6.76 -1.89
C PRO A 27 5.54 -5.25 -1.66
N THR A 28 5.01 -4.51 -2.64
CA THR A 28 4.46 -3.18 -2.39
C THR A 28 3.45 -3.37 -1.29
N ALA A 29 3.67 -2.77 -0.12
CA ALA A 29 2.72 -2.80 0.96
C ALA A 29 1.34 -2.43 0.38
N ALA A 30 0.34 -3.27 0.61
CA ALA A 30 -1.02 -2.93 0.24
C ALA A 30 -1.39 -1.65 1.01
N GLN A 31 -1.74 -0.59 0.30
CA GLN A 31 -2.25 0.63 0.93
C GLN A 31 -3.54 0.27 1.66
N SER A 32 -3.67 0.69 2.92
CA SER A 32 -4.92 0.50 3.65
C SER A 32 -5.96 1.51 3.13
N CYS A 33 -7.25 1.22 3.30
CA CYS A 33 -8.31 2.18 2.99
C CYS A 33 -8.73 2.85 4.31
N ASP A 34 -8.79 4.17 4.31
CA ASP A 34 -9.24 4.96 5.46
C ASP A 34 -10.76 4.75 5.65
N PRO A 35 -11.22 4.36 6.86
CA PRO A 35 -12.63 4.13 7.13
C PRO A 35 -13.49 5.40 7.08
N ALA A 36 -12.89 6.60 7.01
CA ALA A 36 -13.61 7.84 6.78
C ALA A 36 -14.32 7.88 5.41
N TYR A 37 -13.89 7.09 4.43
CA TYR A 37 -14.44 7.07 3.08
C TYR A 37 -15.04 5.71 2.75
N VAL A 38 -16.32 5.67 2.37
CA VAL A 38 -17.09 4.40 2.25
C VAL A 38 -17.39 3.98 0.82
N SER A 39 -17.27 4.91 -0.13
CA SER A 39 -17.54 4.65 -1.56
C SER A 39 -16.30 4.20 -2.33
N HIS A 40 -15.13 4.71 -1.95
CA HIS A 40 -13.86 4.48 -2.63
C HIS A 40 -12.74 4.26 -1.61
N CYS A 41 -11.75 3.47 -2.00
CA CYS A 41 -10.55 3.31 -1.18
C CYS A 41 -9.70 4.58 -1.27
N VAL A 42 -9.79 5.40 -0.24
CA VAL A 42 -8.89 6.55 -0.04
C VAL A 42 -7.83 6.10 0.96
N PRO A 43 -6.54 6.14 0.62
CA PRO A 43 -5.48 5.78 1.55
C PRO A 43 -5.41 6.82 2.69
N PRO A 44 -5.08 6.41 3.94
CA PRO A 44 -5.01 7.35 5.05
C PRO A 44 -3.95 8.44 4.85
N VAL A 45 -4.23 9.65 5.34
CA VAL A 45 -3.32 10.82 5.29
C VAL A 45 -1.94 10.49 5.86
N TRP A 46 -1.86 9.68 6.92
CA TRP A 46 -0.59 9.32 7.55
C TRP A 46 0.25 8.35 6.71
N GLU A 47 -0.33 7.63 5.75
CA GLU A 47 0.39 6.75 4.82
C GLU A 47 0.93 7.51 3.62
N VAL A 48 0.15 8.42 3.04
CA VAL A 48 0.43 9.01 1.72
C VAL A 48 0.61 10.53 1.71
N GLY A 49 0.42 11.19 2.85
CA GLY A 49 0.30 12.63 2.92
C GLY A 49 -1.11 13.09 2.51
N ASP A 50 -1.30 14.39 2.36
CA ASP A 50 -2.61 14.92 2.03
C ASP A 50 -2.89 14.86 0.52
N LEU A 51 -3.96 14.17 0.13
CA LEU A 51 -4.45 14.05 -1.23
C LEU A 51 -5.62 15.02 -1.43
N ASN A 52 -5.71 15.60 -2.62
CA ASN A 52 -6.79 16.50 -2.98
C ASN A 52 -7.68 15.89 -4.08
N CYS A 53 -8.78 16.56 -4.40
CA CYS A 53 -9.69 16.07 -5.44
C CYS A 53 -9.03 15.94 -6.82
N ASP A 54 -8.02 16.75 -7.16
CA ASP A 54 -7.30 16.61 -8.43
C ASP A 54 -6.63 15.24 -8.58
N TYR A 55 -6.08 14.69 -7.50
CA TYR A 55 -5.53 13.34 -7.50
C TYR A 55 -6.58 12.28 -7.86
N PHE A 56 -7.77 12.38 -7.27
CA PHE A 56 -8.86 11.43 -7.50
C PHE A 56 -9.47 11.58 -8.88
N TYR A 57 -9.68 12.82 -9.34
CA TYR A 57 -10.23 13.06 -10.65
C TYR A 57 -9.29 12.62 -11.78
N ALA A 58 -7.96 12.73 -11.60
CA ALA A 58 -6.98 12.17 -12.55
C ALA A 58 -7.11 10.64 -12.72
N GLN A 59 -7.76 9.97 -11.77
CA GLN A 59 -8.09 8.54 -11.80
C GLN A 59 -9.55 8.26 -12.18
N GLY A 60 -10.32 9.30 -12.53
CA GLY A 60 -11.74 9.20 -12.86
C GLY A 60 -12.64 8.97 -11.64
N ILE A 61 -12.17 9.26 -10.43
CA ILE A 61 -12.92 9.12 -9.18
C ILE A 61 -13.52 10.48 -8.82
N SER A 62 -14.81 10.52 -8.51
CA SER A 62 -15.56 11.69 -8.02
C SER A 62 -16.67 11.21 -7.09
N HIS A 63 -17.35 12.13 -6.38
CA HIS A 63 -18.44 11.81 -5.43
C HIS A 63 -18.01 10.77 -4.39
N ILE A 64 -16.91 11.04 -3.69
CA ILE A 64 -16.38 10.18 -2.64
C ILE A 64 -17.24 10.37 -1.38
N GLN A 65 -18.16 9.45 -1.13
CA GLN A 65 -18.96 9.45 0.09
C GLN A 65 -18.14 9.19 1.36
N LEU A 66 -18.31 10.06 2.35
CA LEU A 66 -17.75 9.95 3.70
C LEU A 66 -18.66 9.09 4.59
N ALA A 67 -18.06 8.46 5.60
CA ALA A 67 -18.79 7.77 6.68
C ALA A 67 -19.45 8.76 7.65
N ASP A 68 -18.79 9.89 7.89
CA ASP A 68 -19.21 11.00 8.74
C ASP A 68 -18.82 12.31 8.05
N PRO A 69 -19.77 13.21 7.73
CA PRO A 69 -19.49 14.48 7.05
C PRO A 69 -18.52 15.40 7.81
N TYR A 70 -18.35 15.21 9.12
CA TYR A 70 -17.42 16.01 9.92
C TYR A 70 -16.03 15.37 10.09
N ASN A 71 -15.84 14.16 9.56
CA ASN A 71 -14.56 13.44 9.61
C ASN A 71 -14.03 13.25 8.20
N ASP A 72 -13.37 14.29 7.70
CA ASP A 72 -12.73 14.32 6.40
C ASP A 72 -11.21 14.53 6.54
N PRO A 73 -10.43 13.45 6.75
CA PRO A 73 -8.98 13.55 6.95
C PRO A 73 -8.23 14.32 5.85
N HIS A 74 -8.71 14.23 4.60
CA HIS A 74 -8.12 14.87 3.43
C HIS A 74 -8.78 16.19 3.01
N GLY A 75 -9.91 16.59 3.63
CA GLY A 75 -10.64 17.78 3.21
C GLY A 75 -11.22 17.72 1.79
N LEU A 76 -11.62 16.52 1.33
CA LEU A 76 -12.25 16.29 0.02
C LEU A 76 -13.67 16.84 -0.09
N ASP A 77 -14.40 16.94 1.02
CA ASP A 77 -15.77 17.43 1.21
C ASP A 77 -15.81 18.94 1.55
N GLY A 78 -14.69 19.66 1.35
CA GLY A 78 -14.63 21.10 1.60
C GLY A 78 -14.96 21.98 0.38
N TYR A 79 -15.25 21.39 -0.77
CA TYR A 79 -15.49 22.16 -2.01
C TYR A 79 -16.79 22.96 -1.88
N ASN A 80 -16.73 24.27 -2.10
CA ASN A 80 -17.84 25.23 -1.89
C ASN A 80 -18.30 25.44 -0.43
N TYR A 81 -17.52 25.03 0.58
CA TYR A 81 -17.86 25.20 2.01
C TYR A 81 -19.13 24.48 2.44
N VAL A 82 -19.48 23.39 1.75
CA VAL A 82 -20.62 22.53 2.08
C VAL A 82 -20.06 21.17 2.44
N ASP A 83 -19.92 20.90 3.74
CA ASP A 83 -19.56 19.59 4.25
C ASP A 83 -20.85 18.74 4.35
N ASP A 84 -21.34 18.23 3.22
CA ASP A 84 -22.57 17.43 3.15
C ASP A 84 -22.33 15.91 3.13
N GLY A 85 -21.08 15.50 3.25
CA GLY A 85 -20.63 14.12 3.33
C GLY A 85 -20.21 13.54 1.99
N ILE A 86 -20.12 14.35 0.93
CA ILE A 86 -19.70 13.91 -0.39
C ILE A 86 -18.47 14.71 -0.84
N GLY A 87 -17.32 14.06 -0.79
CA GLY A 87 -16.07 14.61 -1.31
C GLY A 87 -16.04 14.67 -2.84
N CYS A 88 -15.32 15.66 -3.36
CA CYS A 88 -14.98 15.75 -4.79
C CYS A 88 -16.20 15.72 -5.73
N GLU A 89 -17.24 16.49 -5.44
CA GLU A 89 -18.45 16.59 -6.27
C GLU A 89 -18.28 17.42 -7.53
N GLY A 90 -17.29 18.33 -7.55
CA GLY A 90 -16.97 19.17 -8.70
C GLY A 90 -16.33 18.38 -9.84
N GLY A 91 -17.13 17.76 -10.69
CA GLY A 91 -16.63 17.24 -11.98
C GLY A 91 -16.06 18.37 -12.84
N TYR A 92 -14.87 18.14 -13.43
CA TYR A 92 -14.22 19.04 -14.39
C TYR A 92 -15.10 19.41 -15.59
#